data_AF-E3BG65-F1
#
_entry.id   AF-E3BG65-F1
#
_cell.length_a   1.000
_cell.length_b   1.000
_cell.length_c   1.000
_cell.angle_alpha   90.00
_cell.angle_beta   90.00
_cell.angle_gamma   90.00
#
_symmetry.space_group_name_H-M   'P 1'
#
loop_
_entity.id
_entity.type
_entity.pdbx_description
1 polymer ?
#
loop_
_entity_poly.entity_id
_entity_poly.type
_entity_poly.pdbx_seq_one_letter_code
_entity_poly.pdbx_strand_id
1 'polypeptide(L)'
;MQEALGGIIYGFALGLLFHYLISSTDDHSMELLLTIGVPTAGYAFAEVLHVSGPLAMVVSGIMIGNWTRFIGFSKVSEEHLDHFWELVDEFLNGVLFLLIGMSMLLFDFHEEDFILMAFAIPLVLAARYLSVALSYVGFKRYRAYNSWSTKILTWGGLRGGLALAMALSIPSGIWVIQDKLIDVKEIVLVMTYAVVVFSILVQGSTITPMIEKAKIEQKEIDASDS
;
A
#
# COMPACT_ATOMS: atom_id res chain seq x y z
N MET A 1 18.90 -3.25 10.27
CA MET A 1 18.22 -4.06 11.32
C MET A 1 17.72 -3.21 12.48
N GLN A 2 18.51 -2.25 12.97
CA GLN A 2 18.09 -1.35 14.07
C GLN A 2 16.83 -0.52 13.73
N GLU A 3 16.73 0.04 12.51
CA GLU A 3 15.57 0.87 12.12
C GLU A 3 14.26 0.07 12.03
N ALA A 4 14.31 -1.14 11.46
CA ALA A 4 13.15 -2.00 11.29
C ALA A 4 12.68 -2.60 12.63
N LEU A 5 13.62 -3.16 13.41
CA LEU A 5 13.28 -3.73 14.71
C LEU A 5 12.83 -2.64 15.70
N GLY A 6 13.51 -1.48 15.67
CA GLY A 6 13.13 -0.30 16.45
C GLY A 6 11.75 0.22 16.09
N GLY A 7 11.42 0.26 14.79
CA GLY A 7 10.08 0.64 14.32
C GLY A 7 8.99 -0.31 14.82
N ILE A 8 9.25 -1.63 14.84
CA ILE A 8 8.29 -2.61 15.36
C ILE A 8 8.08 -2.43 16.86
N ILE A 9 9.15 -2.34 17.64
CA ILE A 9 9.07 -2.19 19.10
C ILE A 9 8.37 -0.88 19.48
N TYR A 10 8.77 0.21 18.82
CA TYR A 10 8.17 1.52 19.03
C TYR A 10 6.70 1.56 18.61
N GLY A 11 6.36 1.02 17.43
CA GLY A 11 4.98 0.93 16.96
C GLY A 11 4.10 0.09 17.89
N PHE A 12 4.64 -0.98 18.46
CA PHE A 12 3.94 -1.79 19.46
C PHE A 12 3.71 -1.00 20.76
N ALA A 13 4.74 -0.33 21.28
CA ALA A 13 4.62 0.51 22.48
C ALA A 13 3.61 1.67 22.27
N LEU A 14 3.68 2.35 21.13
CA LEU A 14 2.78 3.43 20.78
C LEU A 14 1.35 2.94 20.60
N GLY A 15 1.15 1.82 19.91
CA GLY A 15 -0.17 1.22 19.79
C GLY A 15 -0.76 0.85 21.16
N LEU A 16 0.05 0.39 22.12
CA LEU A 16 -0.44 -0.01 23.45
C LEU A 16 -0.85 1.21 24.26
N LEU A 17 -0.07 2.28 24.16
CA LEU A 17 -0.39 3.56 24.77
C LEU A 17 -1.73 4.08 24.23
N PHE A 18 -1.89 4.14 22.90
CA PHE A 18 -3.12 4.65 22.29
C PHE A 18 -4.30 3.72 22.50
N HIS A 19 -4.09 2.40 22.52
CA HIS A 19 -5.11 1.43 22.93
C HIS A 19 -5.67 1.78 24.32
N TYR A 20 -4.79 2.00 25.30
CA TYR A 20 -5.20 2.35 26.67
C TYR A 20 -5.92 3.70 26.73
N LEU A 21 -5.42 4.72 26.02
CA LEU A 21 -6.05 6.04 25.98
C LEU A 21 -7.44 6.00 25.35
N ILE A 22 -7.58 5.25 24.26
CA ILE A 22 -8.85 5.06 23.56
C ILE A 22 -9.83 4.29 24.45
N SER A 23 -9.43 3.14 25.00
CA SER A 23 -10.31 2.33 25.86
C SER A 23 -10.68 2.99 27.20
N SER A 24 -9.99 4.07 27.58
CA SER A 24 -10.32 4.88 28.76
C SER A 24 -11.28 6.03 28.46
N THR A 25 -11.68 6.24 27.20
CA THR A 25 -12.49 7.37 26.78
C THR A 25 -13.81 6.90 26.17
N ASP A 26 -14.94 7.45 26.63
CA ASP A 26 -16.28 7.13 26.09
C ASP A 26 -16.78 8.16 25.04
N ASP A 27 -15.96 9.16 24.69
CA ASP A 27 -16.30 10.21 23.72
C ASP A 27 -15.75 9.86 22.33
N HIS A 28 -16.66 9.75 21.35
CA HIS A 28 -16.35 9.33 19.98
C HIS A 28 -15.42 10.34 19.26
N SER A 29 -15.50 11.63 19.62
CA SER A 29 -14.65 12.67 19.05
C SER A 29 -13.21 12.54 19.56
N MET A 30 -13.05 12.24 20.85
CA MET A 30 -11.73 11.96 21.43
C MET A 30 -11.09 10.71 20.83
N GLU A 31 -11.87 9.64 20.70
CA GLU A 31 -11.44 8.40 20.03
C GLU A 31 -10.89 8.69 18.63
N LEU A 32 -11.64 9.46 17.83
CA LEU A 32 -11.23 9.89 16.49
C LEU A 32 -9.92 10.70 16.53
N LEU A 33 -9.83 11.72 17.37
CA LEU A 33 -8.63 12.56 17.52
C LEU A 33 -7.40 11.74 17.93
N LEU A 34 -7.57 10.76 18.82
CA LEU A 34 -6.51 9.85 19.23
C LEU A 34 -6.03 9.00 18.04
N THR A 35 -6.95 8.47 17.22
CA THR A 35 -6.54 7.71 16.02
C THR A 35 -5.76 8.55 15.02
N ILE A 36 -6.09 9.84 14.84
CA ILE A 36 -5.33 10.78 13.99
C ILE A 36 -3.97 11.12 14.62
N GLY A 37 -3.92 11.18 15.96
CA GLY A 37 -2.69 11.41 16.72
C GLY A 37 -1.60 10.35 16.46
N VAL A 38 -2.00 9.11 16.18
CA VAL A 38 -1.07 8.00 15.89
C VAL A 38 -0.20 8.29 14.67
N PRO A 39 -0.73 8.43 13.43
CA PRO A 39 0.09 8.71 12.25
C PRO A 39 0.71 10.10 12.22
N THR A 40 0.19 11.08 12.98
CA THR A 40 0.75 12.44 13.00
C THR A 40 1.88 12.57 14.03
N ALA A 41 1.52 12.59 15.32
CA ALA A 41 2.50 12.72 16.39
C ALA A 41 3.40 11.48 16.48
N GLY A 42 2.83 10.28 16.35
CA GLY A 42 3.58 9.04 16.45
C GLY A 42 4.66 8.90 15.36
N TYR A 43 4.38 9.37 14.14
CA TYR A 43 5.38 9.41 13.07
C TYR A 43 6.50 10.42 13.36
N ALA A 44 6.16 11.65 13.78
CA ALA A 44 7.15 12.67 14.13
C ALA A 44 8.09 12.21 15.26
N PHE A 45 7.55 11.53 16.29
CA PHE A 45 8.37 10.94 17.35
C PHE A 45 9.24 9.78 16.85
N ALA A 46 8.77 9.00 15.87
CA ALA A 46 9.58 7.93 15.27
C ALA A 46 10.84 8.50 14.58
N GLU A 47 10.73 9.64 13.90
CA GLU A 47 11.86 10.31 13.27
C GLU A 47 12.91 10.77 14.30
N VAL A 48 12.47 11.34 15.42
CA VAL A 48 13.35 11.77 16.53
C VAL A 48 14.10 10.58 17.13
N LEU A 49 13.46 9.41 17.19
CA LEU A 49 14.07 8.17 17.68
C LEU A 49 14.93 7.46 16.62
N HIS A 50 15.03 8.02 15.41
CA HIS A 50 15.74 7.42 14.27
C HIS A 50 15.30 5.97 13.97
N VAL A 51 14.00 5.70 14.11
CA VAL A 51 13.39 4.42 13.75
C VAL A 51 12.49 4.56 12.53
N SER A 52 12.13 3.43 11.90
CA SER A 52 11.27 3.45 10.71
C SER A 52 9.84 3.88 11.06
N GLY A 53 9.50 5.15 10.83
CA GLY A 53 8.17 5.73 11.01
C GLY A 53 7.04 4.97 10.31
N PRO A 54 7.12 4.66 9.00
CA PRO A 54 6.07 3.93 8.29
C PRO A 54 5.79 2.56 8.91
N LEU A 55 6.84 1.80 9.21
CA LEU A 55 6.71 0.48 9.85
C LEU A 55 6.09 0.58 11.25
N ALA A 56 6.48 1.58 12.04
CA ALA A 56 5.88 1.80 13.35
C ALA A 56 4.37 2.07 13.24
N MET A 57 3.95 2.91 12.29
CA MET A 57 2.54 3.23 12.07
C MET A 57 1.73 2.02 11.59
N VAL A 58 2.33 1.15 10.76
CA VAL A 58 1.70 -0.12 10.36
C VAL A 58 1.49 -1.01 11.58
N VAL A 59 2.49 -1.16 12.45
CA VAL A 59 2.37 -1.99 13.66
C VAL A 59 1.33 -1.43 14.62
N SER A 60 1.36 -0.12 14.89
CA SER A 60 0.34 0.55 15.73
C SER A 60 -1.06 0.42 15.12
N GLY A 61 -1.20 0.64 13.82
CA GLY A 61 -2.46 0.58 13.09
C GLY A 61 -3.08 -0.82 13.06
N ILE A 62 -2.29 -1.86 12.82
CA ILE A 62 -2.75 -3.26 12.90
C ILE A 62 -3.24 -3.56 14.33
N MET A 63 -2.52 -3.11 15.34
CA MET A 63 -2.88 -3.39 16.72
C MET A 63 -4.14 -2.64 17.16
N ILE A 64 -4.30 -1.37 16.78
CA ILE A 64 -5.52 -0.60 17.05
C ILE A 64 -6.70 -1.18 16.26
N GLY A 65 -6.50 -1.42 14.97
CA GLY A 65 -7.53 -1.94 14.07
C GLY A 65 -8.04 -3.35 14.43
N ASN A 66 -7.22 -4.17 15.09
CA ASN A 66 -7.62 -5.51 15.51
C ASN A 66 -7.97 -5.60 17.01
N TRP A 67 -7.07 -5.17 17.90
CA TRP A 67 -7.23 -5.33 19.34
C TRP A 67 -8.15 -4.25 19.92
N THR A 68 -7.89 -2.98 19.64
CA THR A 68 -8.69 -1.87 20.18
C THR A 68 -10.11 -1.91 19.63
N ARG A 69 -10.28 -2.29 18.36
CA ARG A 69 -11.59 -2.54 17.75
C ARG A 69 -12.45 -3.55 18.52
N PHE A 70 -11.88 -4.64 18.99
CA PHE A 70 -12.66 -5.69 19.66
C PHE A 70 -13.01 -5.37 21.12
N ILE A 71 -12.20 -4.58 21.81
CA ILE A 71 -12.31 -4.38 23.28
C ILE A 71 -12.69 -2.95 23.65
N GLY A 72 -12.24 -1.97 22.86
CA GLY A 72 -12.21 -0.55 23.24
C GLY A 72 -13.26 0.32 22.57
N PHE A 73 -13.88 -0.09 21.47
CA PHE A 73 -14.87 0.74 20.76
C PHE A 73 -16.30 0.23 20.93
N SER A 74 -17.24 1.17 21.01
CA SER A 74 -18.65 0.87 20.79
C SER A 74 -18.91 0.57 19.30
N LYS A 75 -19.96 -0.18 18.97
CA LYS A 75 -20.32 -0.47 17.56
C LYS A 75 -20.57 0.81 16.73
N VAL A 76 -21.08 1.86 17.37
CA VAL A 76 -21.36 3.14 16.71
C VAL A 76 -20.05 3.91 16.48
N SER A 77 -19.12 3.90 17.44
CA SER A 77 -17.77 4.46 17.29
C SER A 77 -17.01 3.81 16.13
N GLU A 78 -17.08 2.48 16.04
CA GLU A 78 -16.41 1.69 14.99
C GLU A 78 -16.84 2.13 13.59
N GLU A 79 -18.15 2.24 13.36
CA GLU A 79 -18.69 2.63 12.05
C GLU A 79 -18.27 4.06 11.66
N HIS A 80 -18.29 5.01 12.60
CA HIS A 80 -17.85 6.39 12.33
C HIS A 80 -16.34 6.47 12.03
N LEU A 81 -15.53 5.70 12.75
CA LEU A 81 -14.09 5.61 12.51
C LEU A 81 -13.80 5.02 11.13
N ASP A 82 -14.52 3.97 10.75
CA ASP A 82 -14.36 3.33 9.44
C ASP A 82 -14.70 4.30 8.30
N HIS A 83 -15.85 4.98 8.38
CA HIS A 83 -16.22 5.99 7.38
C HIS A 83 -15.23 7.14 7.34
N PHE A 84 -14.76 7.63 8.49
CA PHE A 84 -13.76 8.69 8.53
C PHE A 84 -12.45 8.28 7.85
N TRP A 85 -11.90 7.11 8.20
CA TRP A 85 -10.64 6.64 7.65
C TRP A 85 -10.77 6.27 6.17
N GLU A 86 -11.92 5.79 5.72
CA GLU A 86 -12.21 5.60 4.30
C GLU A 86 -12.19 6.93 3.54
N LEU A 87 -12.86 7.97 4.05
CA LEU A 87 -12.84 9.31 3.45
C LEU A 87 -11.43 9.92 3.44
N VAL A 88 -10.65 9.72 4.50
CA VAL A 88 -9.26 10.18 4.57
C VAL A 88 -8.37 9.43 3.58
N ASP A 89 -8.51 8.10 3.45
CA ASP A 89 -7.78 7.30 2.45
C ASP A 89 -8.11 7.79 1.04
N GLU A 90 -9.40 7.96 0.72
CA GLU A 90 -9.84 8.44 -0.59
C GLU A 90 -9.32 9.86 -0.88
N PHE A 91 -9.43 10.77 0.10
CA PHE A 91 -8.94 12.14 -0.04
C PHE A 91 -7.43 12.20 -0.25
N LEU A 92 -6.64 11.54 0.60
CA LEU A 92 -5.17 11.54 0.50
C LEU A 92 -4.70 10.88 -0.80
N ASN A 93 -5.36 9.80 -1.20
CA ASN A 93 -5.06 9.12 -2.46
C ASN A 93 -5.41 10.01 -3.67
N GLY A 94 -6.52 10.73 -3.63
CA GLY A 94 -6.88 11.74 -4.64
C GLY A 94 -5.85 12.87 -4.74
N VAL A 95 -5.41 13.41 -3.60
CA VAL A 95 -4.34 14.42 -3.54
C VAL A 95 -3.03 13.87 -4.11
N LEU A 96 -2.67 12.63 -3.76
CA LEU A 96 -1.46 11.97 -4.27
C LEU A 96 -1.50 11.86 -5.80
N PHE A 97 -2.60 11.40 -6.39
CA PHE A 97 -2.75 11.32 -7.84
C PHE A 97 -2.74 12.70 -8.50
N LEU A 98 -3.35 13.71 -7.87
CA LEU A 98 -3.33 15.08 -8.37
C LEU A 98 -1.91 15.64 -8.41
N LEU A 99 -1.14 15.50 -7.32
CA LEU A 99 0.24 15.98 -7.24
C LEU A 99 1.15 15.30 -8.25
N ILE A 100 0.97 14.00 -8.48
CA ILE A 100 1.75 13.25 -9.46
C ILE A 100 1.37 13.67 -10.88
N GLY A 101 0.08 13.81 -11.18
CA GLY A 101 -0.39 14.31 -12.47
C GLY A 101 0.15 15.72 -12.76
N MET A 102 0.21 16.58 -11.76
CA MET A 102 0.81 17.91 -11.87
C MET A 102 2.32 17.84 -12.07
N SER A 103 3.04 16.97 -11.35
CA SER A 103 4.47 16.78 -11.53
C SER A 103 4.82 16.31 -12.94
N MET A 104 3.97 15.50 -13.56
CA MET A 104 4.18 15.00 -14.92
C MET A 104 4.08 16.09 -16.00
N LEU A 105 3.38 17.19 -15.74
CA LEU A 105 3.31 18.32 -16.68
C LEU A 105 4.61 19.11 -16.76
N LEU A 106 5.51 18.94 -15.79
CA LEU A 106 6.80 19.62 -15.74
C LEU A 106 7.90 18.85 -16.48
N PHE A 107 7.61 17.63 -16.95
CA PHE A 107 8.57 16.78 -17.65
C PHE A 107 8.43 16.88 -19.16
N ASP A 108 9.58 16.97 -19.83
CA ASP A 108 9.66 16.92 -21.28
C ASP A 108 9.81 15.46 -21.69
N PHE A 109 8.74 14.86 -22.17
CA PHE A 109 8.74 13.46 -22.62
C PHE A 109 9.59 13.29 -23.88
N HIS A 110 10.67 12.53 -23.77
CA HIS A 110 11.50 12.14 -24.91
C HIS A 110 11.07 10.77 -25.45
N GLU A 111 11.40 10.46 -26.71
CA GLU A 111 11.08 9.15 -27.31
C GLU A 111 11.67 7.96 -26.54
N GLU A 112 12.81 8.18 -25.87
CA GLU A 112 13.51 7.20 -25.03
C GLU A 112 12.66 6.78 -23.81
N ASP A 113 11.89 7.72 -23.23
CA ASP A 113 11.05 7.47 -22.06
C ASP A 113 9.90 6.52 -22.38
N PHE A 114 9.42 6.56 -23.62
CA PHE A 114 8.37 5.66 -24.08
C PHE A 114 8.86 4.20 -24.15
N ILE A 115 10.13 4.01 -24.54
CA ILE A 115 10.77 2.68 -24.56
C ILE A 115 10.93 2.17 -23.12
N LEU A 116 11.45 3.01 -22.22
CA LEU A 116 11.62 2.66 -20.81
C LEU A 116 10.28 2.31 -20.14
N MET A 117 9.24 3.08 -20.44
CA MET A 117 7.87 2.83 -19.99
C MET A 117 7.35 1.46 -20.48
N ALA A 118 7.52 1.17 -21.77
CA ALA A 118 7.07 -0.08 -22.37
C ALA A 118 7.80 -1.31 -21.78
N PHE A 119 9.07 -1.18 -21.39
CA PHE A 119 9.82 -2.24 -20.71
C PHE A 119 9.52 -2.35 -19.21
N ALA A 120 9.21 -1.25 -18.53
CA ALA A 120 8.92 -1.24 -17.09
C ALA A 120 7.71 -2.11 -16.74
N ILE A 121 6.64 -2.04 -17.53
CA ILE A 121 5.39 -2.78 -17.31
C ILE A 121 5.61 -4.31 -17.27
N PRO A 122 6.14 -4.97 -18.33
CA PRO A 122 6.36 -6.41 -18.31
C PRO A 122 7.41 -6.82 -17.29
N LEU A 123 8.43 -5.99 -17.04
CA LEU A 123 9.46 -6.27 -16.04
C LEU A 123 8.87 -6.32 -14.62
N VAL A 124 8.06 -5.32 -14.24
CA VAL A 124 7.42 -5.30 -12.91
C VAL A 124 6.40 -6.42 -12.77
N LEU A 125 5.61 -6.70 -13.82
CA LEU A 125 4.67 -7.82 -13.81
C LEU A 125 5.38 -9.17 -13.68
N ALA A 126 6.50 -9.37 -14.37
CA ALA A 126 7.30 -10.59 -14.29
C ALA A 126 7.95 -10.73 -12.91
N ALA A 127 8.54 -9.67 -12.37
CA ALA A 127 9.12 -9.65 -11.03
C ALA A 127 8.06 -9.98 -9.96
N ARG A 128 6.86 -9.43 -10.12
CA ARG A 128 5.72 -9.70 -9.24
C ARG A 128 5.26 -11.15 -9.33
N TYR A 129 5.07 -11.66 -10.55
CA TYR A 129 4.71 -13.06 -10.76
C TYR A 129 5.74 -14.00 -10.14
N LEU A 130 7.04 -13.71 -10.32
CA LEU A 130 8.12 -14.51 -9.75
C LEU A 130 8.12 -14.46 -8.22
N SER A 131 7.91 -13.28 -7.62
CA SER A 131 7.82 -13.11 -6.16
C SER A 131 6.66 -13.89 -5.55
N VAL A 132 5.48 -13.85 -6.19
CA VAL A 132 4.31 -14.62 -5.76
C VAL A 132 4.53 -16.12 -5.98
N ALA A 133 5.07 -16.52 -7.12
CA ALA A 133 5.36 -17.92 -7.43
C ALA A 133 6.37 -18.52 -6.46
N LEU A 134 7.44 -17.78 -6.13
CA LEU A 134 8.46 -18.20 -5.16
C LEU A 134 7.86 -18.38 -3.76
N SER A 135 7.04 -17.42 -3.32
CA SER A 135 6.31 -17.53 -2.06
C SER A 135 5.42 -18.78 -2.05
N TYR A 136 4.72 -19.05 -3.15
CA TYR A 136 3.83 -20.20 -3.30
C TYR A 136 4.57 -21.55 -3.28
N VAL A 137 5.78 -21.63 -3.82
CA VAL A 137 6.64 -22.83 -3.70
C VAL A 137 6.93 -23.14 -2.23
N GLY A 138 7.15 -22.13 -1.40
CA GLY A 138 7.32 -22.29 0.06
C GLY A 138 6.04 -22.74 0.77
N PHE A 139 4.89 -22.18 0.41
CA PHE A 139 3.59 -22.50 1.04
C PHE A 139 2.97 -23.82 0.58
N LYS A 140 3.36 -24.35 -0.59
CA LYS A 140 2.91 -25.66 -1.11
C LYS A 140 3.23 -26.82 -0.15
N ARG A 141 4.17 -26.64 0.78
CA ARG A 141 4.51 -27.61 1.83
C ARG A 141 3.45 -27.74 2.94
N TYR A 142 2.57 -26.74 3.11
CA TYR A 142 1.63 -26.66 4.23
C TYR A 142 0.15 -26.56 3.84
N ARG A 143 -0.20 -26.16 2.62
CA ARG A 143 -1.60 -26.11 2.16
C ARG A 143 -1.71 -26.20 0.63
N ALA A 144 -2.70 -26.94 0.13
CA ALA A 144 -3.10 -26.88 -1.29
C ALA A 144 -4.02 -25.65 -1.48
N TYR A 145 -3.60 -24.70 -2.32
CA TYR A 145 -4.42 -23.56 -2.72
C TYR A 145 -4.91 -23.76 -4.17
N ASN A 146 -6.09 -23.23 -4.50
CA ASN A 146 -6.70 -23.27 -5.84
C ASN A 146 -5.80 -22.51 -6.85
N SER A 147 -5.59 -23.05 -8.05
CA SER A 147 -4.76 -22.47 -9.13
C SER A 147 -5.11 -21.03 -9.50
N TRP A 148 -6.36 -20.59 -9.26
CA TRP A 148 -6.78 -19.21 -9.48
C TRP A 148 -6.37 -18.24 -8.37
N SER A 149 -6.10 -18.72 -7.14
CA SER A 149 -5.63 -17.86 -6.05
C SER A 149 -4.31 -17.19 -6.38
N THR A 150 -3.38 -17.89 -7.03
CA THR A 150 -2.09 -17.32 -7.45
C THR A 150 -2.27 -16.23 -8.51
N LYS A 151 -3.18 -16.43 -9.47
CA LYS A 151 -3.50 -15.43 -10.50
C LYS A 151 -4.17 -14.21 -9.88
N ILE A 152 -5.17 -14.40 -9.03
CA ILE A 152 -5.88 -13.31 -8.36
C ILE A 152 -4.96 -12.54 -7.42
N LEU A 153 -4.11 -13.21 -6.66
CA LEU A 153 -3.15 -12.56 -5.76
C LEU A 153 -2.09 -11.75 -6.53
N THR A 154 -1.63 -12.27 -7.67
CA THR A 154 -0.69 -11.55 -8.55
C THR A 154 -1.36 -10.35 -9.22
N TRP A 155 -2.61 -10.48 -9.66
CA TRP A 155 -3.37 -9.39 -10.29
C TRP A 155 -4.04 -8.43 -9.29
N GLY A 156 -4.08 -8.76 -8.00
CA GLY A 156 -4.95 -8.11 -7.01
C GLY A 156 -4.36 -6.96 -6.20
N GLY A 157 -3.05 -6.79 -6.14
CA GLY A 157 -2.46 -5.62 -5.46
C GLY A 157 -2.43 -4.43 -6.42
N LEU A 158 -3.59 -3.82 -6.58
CA LEU A 158 -3.89 -2.76 -7.54
C LEU A 158 -3.40 -1.37 -7.11
N ARG A 159 -2.76 -1.25 -5.94
CA ARG A 159 -2.43 0.04 -5.32
C ARG A 159 -0.92 0.28 -5.35
N GLY A 160 -0.48 1.20 -6.22
CA GLY A 160 0.91 1.65 -6.34
C GLY A 160 1.18 3.07 -5.84
N GLY A 161 0.22 3.69 -5.11
CA GLY A 161 0.38 5.04 -4.57
C GLY A 161 1.61 5.20 -3.68
N LEU A 162 1.91 4.19 -2.85
CA LEU A 162 3.14 4.18 -2.03
C LEU A 162 4.41 4.19 -2.88
N ALA A 163 4.46 3.41 -3.97
CA ALA A 163 5.62 3.38 -4.86
C ALA A 163 5.86 4.75 -5.51
N LEU A 164 4.78 5.43 -5.89
CA LEU A 164 4.85 6.78 -6.44
C LEU A 164 5.30 7.83 -5.40
N ALA A 165 4.80 7.74 -4.16
CA ALA A 165 5.25 8.60 -3.07
C ALA A 165 6.76 8.43 -2.81
N MET A 166 7.26 7.19 -2.85
CA MET A 166 8.69 6.91 -2.74
C MET A 166 9.48 7.48 -3.92
N ALA A 167 8.96 7.38 -5.15
CA ALA A 167 9.59 7.97 -6.33
C ALA A 167 9.68 9.52 -6.23
N LEU A 168 8.65 10.17 -5.69
CA LEU A 168 8.64 11.63 -5.47
C LEU A 168 9.67 12.08 -4.42
N SER A 169 9.98 11.22 -3.44
CA SER A 169 10.95 11.47 -2.38
C SER A 169 12.41 11.44 -2.87
N ILE A 170 12.65 10.96 -4.10
CA ILE A 170 14.00 10.96 -4.68
C ILE A 170 14.46 12.42 -4.90
N PRO A 171 15.66 12.79 -4.38
CA PRO A 171 16.21 14.13 -4.58
C PRO A 171 16.56 14.33 -6.07
N SER A 172 16.22 15.52 -6.60
CA SER A 172 16.57 15.92 -7.95
C SER A 172 18.04 16.33 -8.05
N GLY A 173 18.64 16.15 -9.23
CA GLY A 173 20.00 16.60 -9.55
C GLY A 173 21.04 15.48 -9.68
N ILE A 174 20.62 14.21 -9.75
CA ILE A 174 21.49 13.09 -10.09
C ILE A 174 21.25 12.75 -11.56
N TRP A 175 22.18 13.17 -12.42
CA TRP A 175 22.08 12.97 -13.86
C TRP A 175 22.54 11.57 -14.25
N VAL A 176 21.67 10.78 -14.89
CA VAL A 176 22.03 9.46 -15.45
C VAL A 176 22.77 9.64 -16.78
N ILE A 177 22.27 10.56 -17.59
CA ILE A 177 22.81 10.88 -18.91
C ILE A 177 23.09 12.38 -18.93
N GLN A 178 24.36 12.74 -18.69
CA GLN A 178 24.80 14.14 -18.65
C GLN A 178 24.52 14.90 -19.97
N ASP A 179 24.46 14.17 -21.09
CA ASP A 179 24.31 14.73 -22.44
C ASP A 179 22.85 15.07 -22.80
N LYS A 180 21.86 14.50 -22.11
CA LYS A 180 20.42 14.69 -22.38
C LYS A 180 19.65 15.40 -21.26
N LEU A 181 20.33 15.83 -20.19
CA LEU A 181 19.70 16.44 -19.00
C LEU A 181 18.56 15.58 -18.40
N ILE A 182 18.72 14.25 -18.41
CA ILE A 182 17.71 13.34 -17.83
C ILE A 182 18.11 12.98 -16.39
N ASP A 183 17.22 13.30 -15.44
CA ASP A 183 17.38 13.01 -14.01
C ASP A 183 16.95 11.56 -13.69
N VAL A 184 17.64 10.90 -12.75
CA VAL A 184 17.18 9.62 -12.15
C VAL A 184 15.74 9.74 -11.67
N LYS A 185 15.41 10.87 -11.03
CA LYS A 185 14.07 11.11 -10.48
C LYS A 185 13.00 11.03 -11.56
N GLU A 186 13.24 11.66 -12.70
CA GLU A 186 12.32 11.72 -13.83
C GLU A 186 12.09 10.32 -14.40
N ILE A 187 13.16 9.57 -14.66
CA ILE A 187 13.08 8.19 -15.17
C ILE A 187 12.25 7.30 -14.22
N VAL A 188 12.57 7.32 -12.93
CA VAL A 188 11.89 6.47 -11.94
C VAL A 188 10.42 6.86 -11.81
N LEU A 189 10.11 8.16 -11.85
CA LEU A 189 8.75 8.66 -11.72
C LEU A 189 7.91 8.29 -12.95
N VAL A 190 8.43 8.46 -14.17
CA VAL A 190 7.74 8.07 -15.42
C VAL A 190 7.50 6.56 -15.47
N MET A 191 8.51 5.74 -15.14
CA MET A 191 8.37 4.28 -15.09
C MET A 191 7.34 3.85 -14.04
N THR A 192 7.40 4.42 -12.84
CA THR A 192 6.46 4.08 -11.76
C THR A 192 5.05 4.52 -12.13
N TYR A 193 4.88 5.71 -12.70
CA TYR A 193 3.59 6.22 -13.15
C TYR A 193 2.96 5.31 -14.19
N ALA A 194 3.71 4.92 -15.21
CA ALA A 194 3.21 4.03 -16.24
C ALA A 194 2.71 2.69 -15.69
N VAL A 195 3.49 2.10 -14.77
CA VAL A 195 3.12 0.86 -14.10
C VAL A 195 1.86 1.03 -13.26
N VAL A 196 1.72 2.16 -12.55
CA VAL A 196 0.53 2.42 -11.73
C VAL A 196 -0.70 2.71 -12.58
N VAL A 197 -0.58 3.51 -13.65
CA VAL A 197 -1.69 3.76 -14.58
C VAL A 197 -2.13 2.46 -15.25
N PHE A 198 -1.18 1.64 -15.70
CA PHE A 198 -1.48 0.31 -16.23
C PHE A 198 -2.17 -0.56 -15.16
N SER A 199 -1.69 -0.53 -13.91
CA SER A 199 -2.30 -1.23 -12.78
C SER A 199 -3.76 -0.82 -12.58
N ILE A 200 -4.04 0.47 -12.55
CA ILE A 200 -5.39 0.98 -12.27
C ILE A 200 -6.33 0.73 -13.45
N LEU A 201 -5.91 1.06 -14.68
CA LEU A 201 -6.76 0.95 -15.86
C LEU A 201 -6.95 -0.50 -16.31
N VAL A 202 -5.86 -1.26 -16.44
CA VAL A 202 -5.90 -2.62 -16.98
C VAL A 202 -6.17 -3.62 -15.86
N GLN A 203 -5.38 -3.61 -14.78
CA GLN A 203 -5.59 -4.58 -13.70
C GLN A 203 -6.88 -4.29 -12.92
N GLY A 204 -7.23 -3.03 -12.67
CA GLY A 204 -8.47 -2.65 -12.00
C GLY A 204 -9.73 -3.04 -12.79
N SER A 205 -9.74 -2.87 -14.11
CA SER A 205 -10.86 -3.30 -14.96
C SER A 205 -10.94 -4.83 -15.11
N THR A 206 -9.80 -5.51 -15.16
CA THR A 206 -9.73 -6.97 -15.40
C THR A 206 -10.01 -7.80 -14.15
N ILE A 207 -9.88 -7.24 -12.94
CA ILE A 207 -10.01 -8.02 -11.70
C ILE A 207 -11.44 -8.48 -11.43
N THR A 208 -12.43 -7.62 -11.66
CA THR A 208 -13.84 -7.91 -11.43
C THR A 208 -14.32 -9.15 -12.19
N PRO A 209 -14.13 -9.25 -13.52
CA PRO A 209 -14.49 -10.47 -14.26
C PRO A 209 -13.64 -11.68 -13.87
N MET A 210 -12.41 -11.48 -13.39
CA MET A 210 -11.56 -12.59 -12.92
C MET A 210 -12.07 -13.21 -11.61
N ILE A 211 -12.54 -12.37 -10.68
CA ILE A 211 -13.15 -12.80 -9.42
C ILE A 211 -14.46 -13.56 -9.67
N GLU A 212 -15.28 -13.08 -10.61
CA GLU A 212 -16.53 -13.77 -10.97
C GLU A 212 -16.28 -15.17 -11.53
N LYS A 213 -15.31 -15.32 -12.45
CA LYS A 213 -14.92 -16.63 -12.99
C LYS A 213 -14.41 -17.57 -11.90
N ALA A 214 -13.57 -17.08 -10.99
CA ALA A 214 -13.07 -17.91 -9.90
C ALA A 214 -14.16 -18.35 -8.91
N LYS A 215 -15.18 -17.51 -8.67
CA LYS A 215 -16.34 -17.90 -7.85
C LYS A 215 -17.18 -19.00 -8.51
N ILE A 216 -17.30 -18.99 -9.83
CA ILE A 216 -18.02 -20.03 -10.58
C ILE A 216 -17.29 -21.37 -10.47
N GLU A 217 -15.98 -21.38 -10.71
CA GLU A 217 -15.16 -22.60 -10.66
C GLU A 217 -15.07 -23.18 -9.23
N GLN A 218 -15.04 -22.34 -8.20
CA GLN A 218 -15.10 -22.81 -6.81
C GLN A 218 -16.44 -23.50 -6.49
N LYS A 219 -17.57 -22.98 -6.99
CA LYS A 219 -18.87 -23.62 -6.83
C LYS A 219 -18.96 -24.98 -7.53
N GLU A 220 -18.29 -25.14 -8.67
CA GLU A 220 -18.24 -26.41 -9.40
C GLU A 220 -17.42 -27.47 -8.64
N ILE A 221 -16.31 -27.06 -8.01
CA ILE A 221 -15.50 -27.95 -7.16
C ILE A 221 -16.30 -28.40 -5.93
N ASP A 222 -16.92 -27.46 -5.22
CA ASP A 222 -17.72 -27.74 -4.02
C ASP A 222 -18.93 -28.64 -4.32
N ALA A 223 -19.50 -28.55 -5.53
CA ALA A 223 -20.60 -29.40 -5.99
C ALA A 223 -20.16 -30.80 -6.48
N SER A 224 -18.88 -30.99 -6.79
CA SER A 224 -18.32 -32.29 -7.19
C SER A 224 -17.88 -33.15 -6.00
N ASP A 225 -17.61 -32.51 -4.86
CA ASP A 225 -17.24 -33.13 -3.59
C ASP A 225 -18.46 -33.45 -2.67
N SER A 226 -19.68 -33.10 -3.10
CA SER A 226 -20.96 -33.36 -2.40
C SER A 226 -21.77 -34.47 -3.05
#